data_AF-A0A937VAZ1-F1
#
_entry.id   AF-A0A937VAZ1-F1
#
_cell.length_a   1.000
_cell.length_b   1.000
_cell.length_c   1.000
_cell.angle_alpha   90.00
_cell.angle_beta   90.00
_cell.angle_gamma   90.00
#
_symmetry.space_group_name_H-M   'P 1'
#
loop_
_entity.id
_entity.type
_entity.pdbx_description
1 polymer ?
#
loop_
_entity_poly.entity_id
_entity_poly.type
_entity_poly.pdbx_seq_one_letter_code
_entity_poly.pdbx_strand_id
1 'polypeptide(L)' 'MKGILGMPVADIRAYTPFSVVAEKLEAMVALGEANSRMKDYFDLAALATNLRFDGETLVEAIQVCFRQRSTVLPEGTPLG' A
#
# COMPACT_ATOMS: atom_id res chain seq x y z
N MET A 1 -1.52 -6.48 28.36
CA MET A 1 -2.55 -5.82 27.52
C MET A 1 -3.85 -6.60 27.64
N LYS A 2 -4.97 -5.95 27.98
CA LYS A 2 -6.32 -6.53 27.88
C LYS A 2 -6.93 -6.09 26.55
N GLY A 3 -7.68 -6.96 25.88
CA GLY A 3 -8.44 -6.61 24.69
C GLY A 3 -9.61 -5.67 25.02
N ILE A 4 -10.31 -5.24 23.98
CA ILE A 4 -11.50 -4.38 24.12
C ILE A 4 -12.50 -5.02 25.09
N LEU A 5 -13.06 -4.21 25.99
CA LEU A 5 -14.09 -4.66 26.96
C LEU A 5 -13.67 -5.87 27.82
N GLY A 6 -12.37 -6.04 28.09
CA GLY A 6 -11.88 -7.14 28.92
C GLY A 6 -11.81 -8.49 28.21
N MET A 7 -12.05 -8.52 26.89
CA MET A 7 -11.88 -9.69 26.04
C MET A 7 -10.38 -10.00 25.84
N PRO A 8 -10.02 -11.23 25.43
CA PRO A 8 -8.67 -11.53 24.99
C PRO A 8 -8.24 -10.62 23.83
N VAL A 9 -6.93 -10.35 23.73
CA VAL A 9 -6.36 -9.57 22.62
C VAL A 9 -6.57 -10.35 21.32
N ALA A 10 -7.07 -9.68 20.28
CA ALA A 10 -7.21 -10.28 18.96
C ALA A 10 -5.83 -10.47 18.31
N ASP A 11 -5.60 -11.66 17.77
CA ASP A 11 -4.45 -11.98 16.94
C ASP A 11 -4.91 -12.09 15.48
N ILE A 12 -4.49 -11.14 14.65
CA ILE A 12 -4.95 -10.99 13.27
C ILE A 12 -3.75 -10.97 12.35
N ARG A 13 -3.76 -11.84 11.35
CA ARG A 13 -2.79 -11.80 10.25
C ARG A 13 -3.13 -10.61 9.35
N ALA A 14 -2.21 -9.65 9.27
CA ALA A 14 -2.33 -8.48 8.41
C ALA A 14 -1.17 -8.43 7.41
N TYR A 15 -1.42 -7.77 6.28
CA TYR A 15 -0.35 -7.46 5.34
C TYR A 15 0.66 -6.49 5.95
N THR A 16 1.91 -6.61 5.51
CA THR A 16 2.95 -5.67 5.92
C THR A 16 2.65 -4.27 5.36
N PRO A 17 3.11 -3.20 6.02
CA PRO A 17 2.99 -1.85 5.47
C PRO A 17 3.57 -1.70 4.06
N PHE A 18 4.64 -2.43 3.75
CA PHE A 18 5.27 -2.46 2.42
C PHE A 18 4.31 -3.01 1.36
N SER A 19 3.66 -4.14 1.66
CA SER A 19 2.67 -4.74 0.76
C SER A 19 1.46 -3.82 0.56
N VAL A 20 0.99 -3.15 1.62
CA VAL A 20 -0.13 -2.20 1.53
C VAL A 20 0.21 -1.02 0.61
N VAL A 21 1.41 -0.44 0.75
CA VAL A 21 1.87 0.64 -0.14
C VAL A 21 1.97 0.15 -1.58
N ALA A 22 2.56 -1.02 -1.81
CA ALA A 22 2.72 -1.61 -3.14
C ALA A 22 1.37 -1.82 -3.84
N GLU A 23 0.38 -2.38 -3.13
CA GLU A 23 -0.95 -2.64 -3.68
C GLU A 23 -1.72 -1.36 -3.98
N LYS A 24 -1.60 -0.34 -3.11
CA LYS A 24 -2.23 0.96 -3.34
C LYS A 24 -1.64 1.67 -4.54
N LEU A 25 -0.31 1.69 -4.66
CA LEU A 25 0.36 2.27 -5.81
C LEU A 25 -0.03 1.54 -7.10
N GLU A 26 -0.06 0.21 -7.08
CA GLU A 26 -0.47 -0.58 -8.24
C GLU A 26 -1.90 -0.25 -8.67
N ALA A 27 -2.84 -0.16 -7.72
CA ALA A 27 -4.22 0.20 -8.03
C ALA A 27 -4.33 1.60 -8.65
N MET A 28 -3.54 2.57 -8.17
CA MET A 28 -3.51 3.91 -8.74
C MET A 28 -3.01 3.90 -10.19
N VAL A 29 -1.97 3.11 -10.49
CA VAL A 29 -1.45 2.95 -11.86
C VAL A 29 -2.46 2.23 -12.76
N ALA A 30 -3.03 1.12 -12.28
CA ALA A 30 -3.94 0.29 -13.06
C ALA A 30 -5.25 1.03 -13.41
N LEU A 31 -5.73 1.90 -12.52
CA LEU A 31 -6.95 2.67 -12.73
C LEU A 31 -6.72 4.01 -13.45
N GLY A 32 -5.53 4.60 -13.33
CA GLY A 32 -5.17 5.87 -13.98
C GLY A 32 -6.19 6.99 -13.70
N GLU A 33 -6.64 7.69 -14.74
CA GLU A 33 -7.65 8.76 -14.64
C GLU A 33 -9.02 8.31 -14.09
N ALA A 34 -9.33 7.01 -14.16
CA ALA A 34 -10.53 6.46 -13.55
C ALA A 34 -10.40 6.27 -12.03
N ASN A 35 -9.23 6.57 -11.46
CA ASN A 35 -8.98 6.54 -10.03
C ASN A 35 -9.68 7.71 -9.32
N SER A 36 -11.01 7.62 -9.22
CA SER A 36 -11.85 8.54 -8.44
C SER A 36 -11.67 8.40 -6.92
N ARG A 37 -10.82 7.47 -6.46
CA ARG A 37 -10.60 7.18 -5.04
C ARG A 37 -9.48 8.07 -4.50
N MET A 38 -9.80 9.34 -4.28
CA MET A 38 -8.92 10.30 -3.59
C MET A 38 -8.35 9.74 -2.26
N LYS A 39 -9.08 8.82 -1.62
CA LYS A 39 -8.64 8.09 -0.42
C LYS A 39 -7.30 7.37 -0.59
N ASP A 40 -7.01 6.76 -1.74
CA ASP A 40 -5.77 5.99 -1.89
C ASP A 40 -4.52 6.88 -1.85
N TYR A 41 -4.62 8.12 -2.39
CA TYR A 41 -3.59 9.15 -2.22
C TYR A 41 -3.41 9.56 -0.76
N PHE A 42 -4.50 9.80 -0.04
CA PHE A 42 -4.44 10.14 1.39
C PHE A 42 -3.87 9.01 2.24
N ASP A 43 -4.26 7.77 1.97
CA ASP A 43 -3.75 6.60 2.69
C ASP A 43 -2.24 6.44 2.45
N LEU A 44 -1.75 6.60 1.20
CA LEU A 44 -0.32 6.58 0.92
C LEU A 44 0.43 7.73 1.61
N ALA A 45 -0.11 8.95 1.57
CA ALA A 45 0.48 10.11 2.25
C ALA A 45 0.56 9.88 3.77
N ALA A 46 -0.51 9.35 4.36
CA ALA A 46 -0.55 9.02 5.79
C ALA A 46 0.47 7.93 6.14
N LEU A 47 0.56 6.86 5.34
CA LEU A 47 1.55 5.79 5.53
C LEU A 47 2.98 6.33 5.43
N ALA A 48 3.28 7.12 4.40
CA ALA A 48 4.59 7.73 4.19
C ALA A 48 4.99 8.71 5.31
N THR A 49 4.02 9.38 5.92
CA THR A 49 4.28 10.34 7.02
C THR A 49 4.49 9.63 8.36
N ASN A 50 3.74 8.56 8.63
CA ASN A 50 3.70 7.94 9.95
C ASN A 50 4.63 6.74 10.09
N LEU A 51 5.10 6.16 8.99
CA LEU A 51 5.95 4.97 9.00
C LEU A 51 7.30 5.27 8.34
N ARG A 52 8.32 4.53 8.78
CA ARG A 52 9.63 4.52 8.14
C ARG A 52 9.72 3.29 7.25
N PHE A 53 10.08 3.51 6.00
CA PHE A 53 10.32 2.44 5.04
C PHE A 53 11.80 2.37 4.73
N ASP A 54 12.33 1.16 4.76
CA ASP A 54 13.58 0.86 4.06
C ASP A 54 13.31 0.91 2.55
N GLY A 55 14.13 1.67 1.81
CA GLY A 55 13.89 1.93 0.40
C GLY A 55 14.01 0.67 -0.45
N GLU A 56 14.98 -0.19 -0.17
CA GLU A 56 15.25 -1.41 -0.93
C GLU A 56 14.09 -2.40 -0.77
N THR A 57 13.66 -2.64 0.47
CA THR A 57 12.52 -3.50 0.79
C THR A 57 11.23 -2.99 0.15
N LEU A 58 11.02 -1.66 0.15
CA LEU A 58 9.83 -1.06 -0.47
C LEU A 58 9.83 -1.21 -1.99
N VAL A 59 10.98 -0.99 -2.64
CA VAL A 59 11.13 -1.21 -4.08
C VAL A 59 10.87 -2.67 -4.44
N GLU A 60 11.41 -3.62 -3.67
CA GLU A 60 11.15 -5.04 -3.89
C GLU A 60 9.66 -5.37 -3.79
N ALA A 61 8.98 -4.89 -2.74
CA ALA A 61 7.56 -5.11 -2.54
C ALA A 61 6.72 -4.55 -3.70
N ILE A 62 7.04 -3.34 -4.18
CA ILE A 62 6.38 -2.73 -5.34
C ILE A 62 6.58 -3.59 -6.58
N GLN A 63 7.83 -3.98 -6.89
CA GLN A 63 8.12 -4.79 -8.07
C GLN A 63 7.42 -6.16 -8.03
N VAL A 64 7.42 -6.83 -6.88
CA VAL A 64 6.71 -8.11 -6.69
C VAL A 64 5.22 -7.93 -6.94
N CYS A 65 4.59 -6.91 -6.36
CA CYS A 65 3.17 -6.64 -6.51
C CYS A 65 2.78 -6.39 -7.96
N PHE A 66 3.50 -5.50 -8.66
CA PHE A 66 3.25 -5.18 -10.06
C PHE A 66 3.41 -6.41 -10.97
N ARG A 67 4.47 -7.21 -10.76
CA ARG A 67 4.65 -8.47 -11.49
C ARG A 67 3.51 -9.45 -11.25
N GLN A 68 3.08 -9.62 -10.00
CA GLN A 68 1.98 -10.52 -9.64
C GLN A 68 0.65 -10.09 -10.25
N ARG A 69 0.40 -8.79 -10.36
CA ARG A 69 -0.83 -8.23 -10.95
C ARG A 69 -0.73 -7.99 -12.46
N SER A 70 0.41 -8.31 -13.07
CA SER A 70 0.68 -8.07 -14.50
C SER A 70 0.49 -6.61 -14.92
N THR A 71 0.78 -5.68 -14.00
CA THR A 71 0.72 -4.24 -14.24
C THR A 71 2.13 -3.75 -14.56
N VAL A 72 2.28 -3.00 -15.65
CA VAL A 72 3.57 -2.43 -16.05
C VAL A 72 3.89 -1.25 -15.13
N LEU A 73 5.13 -1.19 -14.63
CA LEU A 73 5.59 -0.03 -13.87
C LEU A 73 5.66 1.19 -14.81
N PRO A 74 5.05 2.33 -14.45
CA PRO A 74 5.03 3.50 -15.31
C PRO A 74 6.42 4.15 -15.39
N GLU A 75 6.74 4.71 -16.55
CA GLU A 75 7.89 5.59 -16.72
C GLU A 75 7.52 6.99 -16.21
N GLY A 76 7.79 7.25 -14.92
CA GLY A 76 7.50 8.53 -14.28
C GLY A 76 6.23 8.50 -13.40
N THR A 77 5.71 9.68 -13.09
CA THR A 77 4.51 9.80 -12.24
C THR A 77 3.28 9.34 -13.03
N PRO A 78 2.52 8.34 -12.54
CA PRO A 78 1.32 7.89 -13.22
C PRO A 78 0.26 8.99 -13.28
N LEU A 79 -0.53 8.98 -14.36
CA LEU A 79 -1.64 9.92 -14.56
C LEU A 79 -2.82 9.57 -13.64
N GLY A 80 -3.26 10.54 -12.84
CA GLY A 80 -4.41 10.44 -11.93
C GLY A 80 -4.34 11.43 -10.78
#